data_AF-A0A8T8DZ92-F1
#
_entry.id   AF-A0A8T8DZ92-F1
#
_cell.length_a   1.000
_cell.length_b   1.000
_cell.length_c   1.000
_cell.angle_alpha   90.00
_cell.angle_beta   90.00
_cell.angle_gamma   90.00
#
_symmetry.space_group_name_H-M   'P 1'
#
loop_
_entity.id
_entity.type
_entity.pdbx_description
1 polymer ?
#
loop_
_entity_poly.entity_id
_entity_poly.type
_entity_poly.pdbx_seq_one_letter_code
_entity_poly.pdbx_strand_id
1 'polypeptide(L)' 'MSSQSSVPLVSRRRAVRTICMAVLMLAFNYGSLVRTVADAAGAMAVFLVVGYLTLTAMDLLFDRFLWRD' A
#
# COMPACT_ATOMS: atom_id res chain seq x y z
N MET A 1 -28.59 -7.83 7.38
CA MET A 1 -27.30 -8.15 8.03
C MET A 1 -26.23 -7.36 7.30
N SER A 2 -25.69 -6.30 7.92
CA SER A 2 -24.58 -5.54 7.35
C SER A 2 -23.36 -6.46 7.30
N SER A 3 -22.93 -6.85 6.09
CA SER A 3 -21.64 -7.48 5.87
C SER A 3 -20.54 -6.50 6.27
N GLN A 4 -20.27 -6.39 7.58
CA GLN A 4 -19.09 -5.70 8.09
C GLN A 4 -17.91 -6.57 7.68
N SER A 5 -17.18 -6.15 6.65
CA SER A 5 -15.88 -6.74 6.37
C SER A 5 -15.03 -6.61 7.63
N SER A 6 -14.41 -7.71 8.04
CA SER A 6 -13.61 -7.81 9.26
C SER A 6 -12.25 -7.12 9.12
N VAL A 7 -11.94 -6.58 7.94
CA VAL A 7 -10.64 -6.01 7.62
C VAL A 7 -10.46 -4.71 8.40
N PRO A 8 -9.54 -4.65 9.39
CA PRO A 8 -9.28 -3.43 10.12
C PRO A 8 -8.81 -2.39 9.11
N LEU A 9 -9.34 -1.16 9.11
CA LEU A 9 -8.91 -0.11 8.17
C LEU A 9 -7.51 0.43 8.50
N VAL A 10 -7.15 0.43 9.78
CA VAL A 10 -5.82 0.84 10.27
C VAL A 10 -5.08 -0.40 10.76
N SER A 11 -4.07 -0.83 10.01
CA SER A 11 -3.22 -1.98 10.36
C SER A 11 -1.74 -1.60 10.32
N ARG A 12 -1.05 -1.81 11.45
CA ARG A 12 0.40 -1.60 11.57
C ARG A 12 1.18 -2.48 10.58
N ARG A 13 0.74 -3.72 10.39
CA ARG A 13 1.40 -4.66 9.47
C ARG A 13 1.31 -4.20 8.03
N ARG A 14 0.15 -3.69 7.60
CA ARG A 14 0.01 -3.09 6.26
C ARG A 14 0.85 -1.84 6.11
N ALA A 15 0.80 -0.93 7.08
CA ALA A 15 1.60 0.30 7.04
C ALA A 15 3.10 -0.01 6.89
N VAL A 16 3.63 -0.97 7.66
CA VAL A 16 5.03 -1.40 7.54
C VAL A 16 5.32 -1.97 6.15
N ARG A 17 4.47 -2.87 5.63
CA ARG A 17 4.64 -3.42 4.27
C ARG A 17 4.62 -2.34 3.20
N THR A 18 3.68 -1.40 3.28
CA THR A 18 3.58 -0.28 2.36
C THR A 18 4.84 0.58 2.41
N ILE A 19 5.35 0.91 3.60
CA ILE A 19 6.58 1.68 3.76
C ILE A 19 7.77 0.92 3.15
N CYS A 20 7.94 -0.37 3.46
CA CYS A 20 9.01 -1.18 2.87
C CYS A 20 8.95 -1.16 1.34
N MET A 21 7.78 -1.35 0.76
CA MET A 21 7.62 -1.38 -0.70
C MET A 21 7.82 0.01 -1.33
N ALA A 22 7.37 1.07 -0.68
CA ALA A 22 7.59 2.44 -1.12
C ALA A 22 9.08 2.78 -1.14
N VAL A 23 9.84 2.38 -0.11
CA VAL A 23 11.31 2.56 -0.08
C VAL A 23 11.99 1.76 -1.19
N LEU A 24 11.58 0.51 -1.43
CA LEU A 24 12.15 -0.32 -2.50
C LEU A 24 11.85 0.27 -3.88
N MET A 25 10.62 0.74 -4.13
CA MET A 25 10.25 1.41 -5.37
C MET A 25 11.04 2.70 -5.56
N LEU A 26 11.21 3.48 -4.50
CA LEU A 26 12.00 4.71 -4.53
C LEU A 26 13.46 4.42 -4.90
N ALA A 27 14.06 3.41 -4.27
CA ALA A 27 15.43 2.98 -4.56
C ALA A 27 15.56 2.47 -6.00
N PHE A 28 14.60 1.68 -6.50
CA PHE A 28 14.59 1.18 -7.86
C PHE A 28 14.50 2.29 -8.91
N ASN A 29 13.76 3.37 -8.61
CA ASN A 29 13.55 4.49 -9.52
C ASN A 29 14.58 5.63 -9.36
N TYR A 30 15.53 5.48 -8.43
CA TYR A 30 16.56 6.48 -8.17
C TYR A 30 17.50 6.65 -9.36
N GLY A 31 17.77 7.89 -9.76
CA GLY A 31 18.60 8.23 -10.92
C GLY A 31 17.86 8.16 -12.27
N SER A 32 16.72 7.49 -12.34
CA SER A 32 15.87 7.46 -13.54
C SER A 32 14.77 8.53 -13.46
N LEU A 33 13.70 8.22 -12.70
CA LEU A 33 12.55 9.09 -12.48
C LEU A 33 12.72 9.98 -11.25
N VAL A 34 13.47 9.52 -10.25
CA VAL A 34 13.73 10.27 -9.02
C VAL A 34 15.15 10.83 -9.09
N ARG A 35 15.25 12.14 -9.36
CA ARG A 35 16.55 12.84 -9.49
C ARG A 35 16.75 13.88 -8.41
N THR A 36 15.68 14.43 -7.88
CA THR A 36 15.70 15.44 -6.82
C THR A 36 15.03 14.93 -5.55
N VAL A 37 15.32 15.61 -4.43
CA VAL A 37 14.64 15.35 -3.15
C VAL A 37 13.13 15.61 -3.25
N ALA A 38 12.73 16.58 -4.08
CA ALA A 38 11.31 16.88 -4.33
C ALA A 38 10.61 15.73 -5.07
N ASP A 39 11.25 15.16 -6.10
CA ASP A 39 10.73 13.98 -6.81
C ASP A 39 10.60 12.80 -5.85
N ALA A 40 11.59 12.63 -4.97
CA ALA A 40 11.59 11.54 -4.00
C ALA A 40 10.43 11.68 -2.99
N ALA A 41 10.19 12.88 -2.48
CA ALA A 41 9.08 13.15 -1.57
C ALA A 41 7.72 12.94 -2.26
N GLY A 42 7.57 13.41 -3.49
CA GLY A 42 6.36 13.21 -4.29
C GLY A 42 6.09 11.73 -4.58
N ALA A 43 7.12 11.01 -5.07
CA ALA A 43 7.03 9.58 -5.34
C ALA A 43 6.71 8.78 -4.08
N MET A 44 7.34 9.11 -2.95
CA MET A 44 7.07 8.45 -1.66
C MET A 44 5.61 8.63 -1.23
N ALA A 45 5.06 9.84 -1.35
CA ALA A 45 3.66 10.09 -1.02
C ALA A 45 2.72 9.24 -1.91
N VAL A 46 2.98 9.18 -3.22
CA VAL A 46 2.19 8.38 -4.16
C VAL A 46 2.29 6.89 -3.84
N PHE A 47 3.50 6.35 -3.61
CA PHE A 47 3.69 4.94 -3.29
C PHE A 47 3.03 4.53 -1.98
N LEU A 48 3.06 5.41 -0.97
CA LEU A 48 2.38 5.17 0.30
C LEU A 48 0.86 5.10 0.12
N VAL A 49 0.26 6.08 -0.56
CA VAL A 49 -1.19 6.12 -0.77
C VAL A 49 -1.65 4.94 -1.63
N VAL A 50 -1.04 4.76 -2.80
CA VAL A 50 -1.43 3.70 -3.74
C VAL A 50 -1.15 2.32 -3.14
N GLY A 51 0.02 2.12 -2.53
CA GLY A 51 0.38 0.84 -1.91
C GLY A 51 -0.53 0.47 -0.74
N TYR A 52 -0.93 1.44 0.09
CA TYR A 52 -1.85 1.17 1.19
C TYR A 52 -3.24 0.79 0.68
N LEU A 53 -3.78 1.54 -0.28
CA LEU A 53 -5.06 1.26 -0.90
C LEU A 53 -5.08 -0.10 -1.59
N THR A 54 -3.99 -0.44 -2.28
CA THR A 54 -3.86 -1.73 -2.96
C THR A 54 -3.88 -2.89 -1.97
N LEU A 55 -3.14 -2.79 -0.86
CA LEU A 55 -3.17 -3.82 0.19
C LEU A 55 -4.56 -3.92 0.83
N THR A 56 -5.23 -2.81 1.10
CA THR A 56 -6.60 -2.82 1.63
C THR A 56 -7.58 -3.47 0.66
N ALA A 57 -7.49 -3.14 -0.64
CA ALA A 57 -8.32 -3.75 -1.66
C ALA A 57 -8.08 -5.26 -1.76
N MET A 58 -6.83 -5.71 -1.72
CA MET A 58 -6.49 -7.14 -1.71
C MET A 58 -7.03 -7.85 -0.47
N ASP A 59 -6.87 -7.27 0.72
CA ASP A 59 -7.43 -7.84 1.95
C ASP A 59 -8.97 -7.97 1.85
N LEU A 60 -9.66 -6.95 1.32
CA LEU A 60 -11.12 -6.99 1.11
C LEU A 60 -11.54 -8.05 0.08
N LEU A 61 -10.76 -8.19 -1.00
CA LEU A 61 -11.02 -9.23 -2.00
C LEU A 61 -10.81 -10.61 -1.40
N PHE A 62 -9.74 -10.83 -0.63
CA PHE A 62 -9.50 -12.11 0.03
C PHE A 62 -10.56 -12.43 1.09
N ASP A 63 -10.97 -11.47 1.93
CA ASP A 63 -12.07 -11.61 2.88
C ASP A 63 -13.38 -12.00 2.16
N ARG A 64 -13.66 -11.38 1.01
CA ARG A 64 -14.89 -11.62 0.25
C ARG A 64 -14.89 -12.92 -0.57
N PHE A 65 -13.75 -13.33 -1.11
CA PHE A 65 -13.66 -14.43 -2.07
C PHE A 65 -13.05 -15.72 -1.49
N LEU A 66 -12.15 -15.66 -0.50
CA LEU A 66 -11.54 -16.85 0.11
C LEU A 66 -12.23 -17.30 1.39
N TRP A 67 -12.95 -16.44 2.09
CA TRP A 67 -13.60 -16.77 3.38
C TRP A 67 -15.08 -17.14 3.26
N ARG A 68 -15.53 -17.46 2.03
CA ARG A 68 -16.93 -17.75 1.72
C ARG A 68 -17.32 -19.23 1.77
N ASP A 69 -16.44 -20.08 2.32
CA ASP A 69 -16.67 -21.48 2.64
C ASP A 69 -16.77 -21.70 4.15
#